data_AF-A0A348ZV36-F1
#
_entry.id   AF-A0A348ZV36-F1
#
_cell.length_a   1.000
_cell.length_b   1.000
_cell.length_c   1.000
_cell.angle_alpha   90.00
_cell.angle_beta   90.00
_cell.angle_gamma   90.00
#
_symmetry.space_group_name_H-M   'P 1'
#
loop_
_entity.id
_entity.type
_entity.pdbx_description
1 polymer ?
#
loop_
_entity_poly.entity_id
_entity_poly.type
_entity_poly.pdbx_seq_one_letter_code
_entity_poly.pdbx_strand_id
1 'polypeptide(L)'
;FEPETNEVISNMVYQWNQRTDSFIYKGHSFILDQIMEMKNMTHEEMNSEMTRRVDIVKYLVEKNITDFRQISNLVVSYYKEPMETIQKIRDEMGWVTEASLVTGEGGAKVGA
;
A
#
# COMPACT_ATOMS: atom_id res chain seq x y z
N PHE A 1 25.14 10.99 3.96
CA PHE A 1 26.60 10.91 4.09
C PHE A 1 26.93 11.42 5.47
N GLU A 2 27.61 10.63 6.28
CA GLU A 2 28.11 11.11 7.57
C GLU A 2 29.53 11.66 7.33
N PRO A 3 29.72 12.99 7.38
CA PRO A 3 30.95 13.61 6.92
C PRO A 3 32.16 13.34 7.82
N GLU A 4 31.95 12.88 9.06
CA GLU A 4 33.03 12.61 10.00
C GLU A 4 33.58 11.18 9.89
N THR A 5 32.74 10.22 9.49
CA THR A 5 33.08 8.78 9.44
C THR A 5 33.30 8.27 8.01
N ASN A 6 32.95 9.08 7.00
CA ASN A 6 32.96 8.70 5.58
C ASN A 6 32.05 7.48 5.27
N GLU A 7 31.00 7.29 6.09
CA GLU A 7 30.05 6.21 5.92
C GLU A 7 28.83 6.61 5.05
N VAL A 8 28.40 5.66 4.22
CA VAL A 8 27.16 5.78 3.46
C VAL A 8 26.00 5.49 4.41
N ILE A 9 25.23 6.52 4.73
CA ILE A 9 23.98 6.37 5.50
C ILE A 9 22.98 5.61 4.62
N SER A 10 22.79 4.33 4.89
CA SER A 10 21.79 3.48 4.24
C SER A 10 20.70 3.09 5.22
N ASN A 11 19.44 3.22 4.82
CA ASN A 11 18.29 2.75 5.59
C ASN A 11 17.77 1.43 5.02
N MET A 12 17.79 0.36 5.82
CA MET A 12 17.23 -0.93 5.43
C MET A 12 15.75 -0.97 5.78
N VAL A 13 14.90 -0.80 4.76
CA VAL A 13 13.44 -0.71 4.92
C VAL A 13 12.77 -2.08 4.98
N TYR A 14 13.30 -3.07 4.26
CA TYR A 14 12.84 -4.46 4.28
C TYR A 14 14.00 -5.41 4.50
N GLN A 15 13.77 -6.48 5.26
CA GLN A 15 14.74 -7.56 5.48
C GLN A 15 14.09 -8.91 5.22
N TRP A 16 14.77 -9.79 4.49
CA TRP A 16 14.33 -11.18 4.30
C TRP A 16 14.70 -12.03 5.53
N ASN A 17 13.70 -12.73 6.06
CA ASN A 17 13.86 -13.78 7.05
C ASN A 17 13.86 -15.13 6.33
N GLN A 18 15.05 -15.71 6.17
CA GLN A 18 15.28 -16.96 5.46
C GLN A 18 14.57 -18.15 6.09
N ARG A 19 14.42 -18.16 7.42
CA ARG A 19 13.82 -19.29 8.16
C ARG A 19 12.34 -19.44 7.88
N THR A 20 11.64 -18.33 7.66
CA THR A 20 10.19 -18.29 7.45
C THR A 20 9.82 -17.92 6.02
N ASP A 21 10.82 -17.73 5.15
CA ASP A 21 10.68 -17.18 3.81
C ASP A 21 9.77 -15.94 3.75
N SER A 22 10.01 -14.99 4.66
CA SER A 22 9.13 -13.83 4.83
C SER A 22 9.92 -12.52 4.82
N PHE A 23 9.31 -11.45 4.35
CA PHE A 23 9.89 -10.11 4.41
C PHE A 23 9.39 -9.36 5.64
N ILE A 24 10.31 -8.77 6.41
CA ILE A 24 10.02 -7.96 7.59
C ILE A 24 10.19 -6.49 7.21
N TYR A 25 9.13 -5.70 7.35
CA TYR A 25 9.19 -4.26 7.23
C TYR A 25 9.81 -3.65 8.49
N LYS A 26 10.84 -2.82 8.34
CA LYS A 26 11.60 -2.20 9.44
C LYS A 26 11.02 -0.86 9.92
N GLY A 27 9.91 -0.41 9.33
CA GLY A 27 9.09 0.68 9.87
C GLY A 27 9.31 2.04 9.20
N HIS A 28 10.55 2.49 9.04
CA HIS A 28 10.84 3.84 8.54
C HIS A 28 11.45 3.83 7.15
N SER A 29 10.95 4.68 6.25
CA SER A 29 11.47 4.83 4.89
C SER A 29 11.65 6.30 4.55
N PHE A 30 12.91 6.77 4.56
CA PHE A 30 13.26 8.14 4.19
C PHE A 30 12.78 8.52 2.78
N ILE A 31 12.69 7.55 1.86
CA ILE A 31 12.17 7.79 0.51
C ILE A 31 10.65 8.06 0.56
N LEU A 32 9.91 7.38 1.42
CA LEU A 32 8.48 7.67 1.59
C LEU A 32 8.29 9.04 2.24
N ASP A 33 9.12 9.42 3.20
CA ASP A 33 9.08 10.77 3.80
C ASP A 33 9.33 11.86 2.76
N GLN A 34 10.34 11.69 1.91
CA GLN A 34 10.60 12.60 0.80
C GLN A 34 9.41 12.69 -0.16
N ILE A 35 8.77 11.57 -0.50
CA ILE A 35 7.59 11.59 -1.36
C ILE A 35 6.42 12.29 -0.68
N MET A 36 6.22 12.07 0.63
CA MET A 36 5.19 12.75 1.41
C MET A 36 5.39 14.26 1.39
N GLU A 37 6.62 14.73 1.63
CA GLU A 37 6.96 16.15 1.56
C GLU A 37 6.75 16.72 0.15
N MET A 38 7.28 16.06 -0.89
CA MET A 38 7.15 16.50 -2.27
C MET A 38 5.70 16.59 -2.76
N LYS A 39 4.82 15.71 -2.25
CA LYS A 39 3.40 15.65 -2.64
C LYS A 39 2.48 16.33 -1.62
N ASN A 40 3.03 16.92 -0.57
CA ASN A 40 2.28 17.48 0.55
C ASN A 40 1.21 16.50 1.08
N MET A 41 1.60 15.24 1.28
CA MET A 41 0.74 14.18 1.79
C MET A 41 1.00 13.95 3.28
N THR A 42 -0.07 13.62 4.00
CA THR A 42 0.01 13.12 5.37
C THR A 42 0.45 11.65 5.40
N HIS A 43 0.90 11.18 6.57
CA HIS A 43 1.22 9.76 6.78
C HIS A 43 0.02 8.84 6.48
N GLU A 44 -1.20 9.27 6.83
CA GLU A 44 -2.42 8.50 6.58
C GLU A 44 -2.72 8.37 5.09
N GLU A 45 -2.57 9.46 4.33
CA GLU A 45 -2.75 9.44 2.87
C GLU A 45 -1.69 8.58 2.18
N MET A 46 -0.44 8.62 2.65
CA MET A 46 0.63 7.77 2.14
C MET A 46 0.37 6.30 2.44
N ASN A 47 -0.03 5.96 3.66
CA ASN A 47 -0.40 4.59 4.01
C ASN A 47 -1.59 4.09 3.19
N SER A 48 -2.59 4.94 2.96
CA SER A 48 -3.73 4.64 2.11
C SER A 48 -3.30 4.37 0.67
N GLU A 49 -2.40 5.18 0.11
CA GLU A 49 -1.84 4.98 -1.24
C GLU A 49 -1.04 3.68 -1.34
N MET A 50 -0.21 3.38 -0.35
CA MET A 50 0.54 2.13 -0.28
C MET A 50 -0.40 0.93 -0.22
N THR A 51 -1.45 1.01 0.60
CA THR A 51 -2.47 -0.05 0.72
C THR A 51 -3.19 -0.28 -0.61
N ARG A 52 -3.60 0.78 -1.31
CA ARG A 52 -4.20 0.65 -2.66
C ARG A 52 -3.26 -0.05 -3.65
N ARG A 53 -1.97 0.29 -3.64
CA ARG A 53 -0.99 -0.37 -4.53
C ARG A 53 -0.76 -1.84 -4.17
N VAL A 54 -0.77 -2.17 -2.88
CA VAL A 54 -0.71 -3.56 -2.41
C VAL A 54 -1.92 -4.35 -2.89
N ASP A 55 -3.12 -3.78 -2.80
CA ASP A 55 -4.36 -4.40 -3.29
C ASP A 55 -4.28 -4.72 -4.79
N ILE A 56 -3.75 -3.80 -5.61
CA ILE A 56 -3.56 -4.05 -7.05
C ILE A 56 -2.65 -5.26 -7.29
N VAL A 57 -1.52 -5.35 -6.57
CA VAL A 57 -0.60 -6.48 -6.71
C VAL A 57 -1.25 -7.79 -6.24
N LYS A 58 -1.97 -7.76 -5.11
CA LYS A 58 -2.75 -8.91 -4.65
C LYS A 58 -3.78 -9.35 -5.68
N TYR A 59 -4.49 -8.42 -6.31
CA TYR A 59 -5.49 -8.71 -7.33
C TYR A 59 -4.88 -9.45 -8.51
N LEU A 60 -3.72 -8.99 -8.99
CA LEU A 60 -2.97 -9.66 -10.06
C LEU A 60 -2.62 -11.11 -9.69
N VAL A 61 -2.20 -11.34 -8.44
CA VAL A 61 -1.87 -12.68 -7.93
C VAL A 61 -3.12 -13.57 -7.85
N GLU A 62 -4.20 -13.08 -7.22
CA GLU A 62 -5.45 -13.83 -7.03
C GLU A 62 -6.11 -14.20 -8.37
N LYS A 63 -6.00 -13.31 -9.37
CA LYS A 63 -6.51 -13.56 -10.73
C LYS A 63 -5.52 -14.33 -11.61
N ASN A 64 -4.35 -14.70 -11.08
CA ASN A 64 -3.27 -15.37 -11.81
C ASN A 64 -2.87 -14.61 -13.11
N ILE A 65 -2.88 -13.28 -13.06
CA ILE A 65 -2.52 -12.41 -14.18
C ILE A 65 -1.00 -12.28 -14.20
N THR A 66 -0.36 -12.99 -15.13
CA THR A 66 1.10 -13.01 -15.28
C THR A 66 1.57 -12.39 -16.61
N ASP A 67 0.66 -12.16 -17.55
CA ASP A 67 1.00 -11.52 -18.83
C ASP A 67 1.35 -10.04 -18.63
N PHE A 68 2.53 -9.64 -19.12
CA PHE A 68 3.06 -8.30 -18.91
C PHE A 68 2.17 -7.19 -19.49
N ARG A 69 1.43 -7.46 -20.59
CA ARG A 69 0.58 -6.44 -21.23
C ARG A 69 -0.62 -6.16 -20.35
N GLN A 70 -1.22 -7.21 -19.78
CA GLN A 70 -2.32 -7.06 -18.82
C GLN A 70 -1.88 -6.30 -17.56
N ILE A 71 -0.72 -6.66 -17.00
CA ILE A 71 -0.16 -5.95 -15.83
C ILE A 71 0.09 -4.48 -16.17
N SER A 72 0.73 -4.20 -17.32
CA SER A 72 1.02 -2.84 -17.77
C SER A 72 -0.26 -2.01 -17.96
N ASN A 73 -1.29 -2.61 -18.56
CA ASN A 73 -2.58 -1.95 -18.75
C ASN A 73 -3.21 -1.58 -17.40
N LEU A 74 -3.19 -2.49 -16.42
CA LEU A 74 -3.74 -2.21 -15.09
C LEU A 74 -2.98 -1.09 -14.37
N VAL A 75 -1.65 -1.11 -14.44
CA VAL A 75 -0.80 -0.06 -13.86
C VAL A 75 -1.11 1.29 -14.51
N VAL A 76 -1.17 1.35 -15.84
CA VAL A 76 -1.51 2.58 -16.58
C VAL A 76 -2.90 3.10 -16.20
N SER A 77 -3.89 2.21 -16.08
CA SER A 77 -5.23 2.59 -15.62
C SER A 77 -5.22 3.19 -14.22
N TYR A 78 -4.48 2.59 -13.28
CA TYR A 78 -4.34 3.14 -11.93
C TYR A 78 -3.66 4.51 -11.92
N TYR A 79 -2.65 4.73 -12.76
CA TYR A 79 -2.01 6.04 -12.88
C TYR A 79 -2.94 7.13 -13.44
N LYS A 80 -3.90 6.77 -14.30
CA LYS A 80 -4.88 7.71 -14.88
C LYS A 80 -6.04 7.99 -13.92
N GLU A 81 -6.64 6.93 -13.39
CA GLU A 81 -7.87 6.98 -12.60
C GLU A 81 -7.74 6.03 -11.39
N PRO A 82 -6.98 6.43 -10.35
CA PRO A 82 -6.63 5.54 -9.24
C PRO A 82 -7.84 5.09 -8.44
N MET A 83 -8.76 6.01 -8.13
CA MET A 83 -9.95 5.74 -7.33
C MET A 83 -10.94 4.84 -8.05
N GLU A 84 -11.16 5.06 -9.34
CA GLU A 84 -12.05 4.22 -10.14
C GLU A 84 -11.45 2.81 -10.34
N THR A 85 -10.14 2.74 -10.64
CA THR A 85 -9.46 1.46 -10.83
C THR A 85 -9.48 0.62 -9.56
N ILE A 86 -9.18 1.20 -8.40
CA ILE A 86 -9.17 0.45 -7.14
C ILE A 86 -10.59 0.05 -6.70
N GLN A 87 -11.58 0.90 -6.93
CA GLN A 87 -12.97 0.59 -6.58
C GLN A 87 -13.45 -0.62 -7.39
N LYS A 88 -13.20 -0.64 -8.71
CA LYS A 88 -13.53 -1.80 -9.56
C LYS A 88 -12.87 -3.09 -9.07
N ILE A 89 -11.58 -3.03 -8.72
CA ILE A 89 -10.84 -4.19 -8.18
C ILE A 89 -11.50 -4.68 -6.88
N ARG A 90 -11.78 -3.76 -5.94
CA ARG A 90 -12.33 -4.13 -4.64
C ARG A 90 -13.75 -4.65 -4.73
N ASP A 91 -14.58 -4.06 -5.59
CA ASP A 91 -15.94 -4.53 -5.86
C ASP A 91 -15.94 -5.94 -6.48
N GLU A 92 -15.06 -6.19 -7.45
CA GLU A 92 -14.92 -7.50 -8.08
C GLU A 92 -14.43 -8.56 -7.10
N MET A 93 -13.52 -8.21 -6.20
CA MET A 93 -12.96 -9.13 -5.21
C MET A 93 -13.81 -9.27 -3.94
N GLY A 94 -14.82 -8.42 -3.76
CA GLY A 94 -15.56 -8.31 -2.50
C GLY A 94 -14.67 -7.84 -1.33
N TRP A 95 -13.61 -7.09 -1.61
CA TRP A 95 -12.73 -6.56 -0.56
C TRP A 95 -13.36 -5.35 0.12
N VAL A 96 -13.52 -5.47 1.43
CA VAL A 96 -14.10 -4.44 2.31
C VAL A 96 -13.14 -3.26 2.39
N THR A 97 -13.64 -2.05 2.12
CA THR A 97 -12.86 -0.81 2.29
C THR A 97 -12.83 -0.40 3.76
N GLU A 98 -11.76 0.26 4.22
CA GLU A 98 -11.73 0.86 5.57
C GLU A 98 -12.91 1.81 5.81
N ALA A 99 -13.40 2.50 4.77
CA ALA A 99 -14.61 3.31 4.82
C ALA A 99 -15.89 2.52 5.18
N SER A 100 -15.96 1.23 4.82
CA SER A 100 -17.10 0.37 5.18
C SER A 100 -17.02 -0.22 6.59
N LEU A 101 -15.87 -0.13 7.27
CA LEU A 101 -15.74 -0.44 8.70
C LEU A 101 -16.26 0.72 9.57
N VAL A 102 -16.06 1.97 9.13
CA VAL A 102 -16.46 3.18 9.88
C VAL A 102 -17.99 3.35 9.96
N THR A 103 -18.75 2.78 9.02
CA THR A 103 -20.23 2.84 9.01
C THR A 103 -20.91 1.76 9.88
N GLY A 104 -20.14 0.88 10.53
CA GLY A 104 -20.67 -0.28 11.28
C GLY A 104 -20.84 -0.11 12.79
N GLU A 105 -20.28 0.94 13.41
CA GLU A 105 -20.28 1.10 14.88
C GLU A 105 -21.04 2.38 15.30
N GLY A 106 -22.38 2.35 15.17
CA GLY A 106 -23.22 3.50 15.55
C GLY A 106 -24.61 3.15 16.10
N GLY A 107 -24.87 1.87 16.44
CA GLY A 107 -26.22 1.45 16.80
C GLY A 107 -26.30 0.20 17.67
N ALA A 108 -25.98 0.33 18.95
CA ALA A 108 -26.53 -0.54 19.99
C ALA A 108 -26.50 0.17 21.36
N LYS A 109 -27.55 0.94 21.64
CA LYS A 109 -28.02 1.12 23.03
C LYS A 109 -29.02 0.02 23.34
N VAL A 110 -28.65 -0.90 24.23
CA VAL A 110 -29.53 -1.66 25.15
C VAL A 110 -28.60 -2.02 26.32
N GLY A 111 -28.73 -1.51 27.54
CA GLY A 111 -29.90 -1.61 28.40
C GLY A 111 -29.69 -2.79 29.36
N ALA A 112 -29.06 -2.55 30.51
CA ALA A 112 -29.23 -3.22 31.81
C ALA A 112 -28.44 -2.46 32.87
#